data_AF-A0A3D4T4Q9-F1
#
_entry.id   AF-A0A3D4T4Q9-F1
#
_cell.length_a   1.000
_cell.length_b   1.000
_cell.length_c   1.000
_cell.angle_alpha   90.00
_cell.angle_beta   90.00
_cell.angle_gamma   90.00
#
_symmetry.space_group_name_H-M   'P 1'
#
loop_
_entity.id
_entity.type
_entity.pdbx_description
1 polymer ?
#
loop_
_entity_poly.entity_id
_entity_poly.type
_entity_poly.pdbx_seq_one_letter_code
_entity_poly.pdbx_strand_id
1 'polypeptide(L)'
;MTYNFKNDVDYNRKMNVSLKIKAPQFDKEEVTVVRYIVSDNCNFFDEFLEDRKTYGITDDCFSWSPDDPSVDDPTTLADENARQIYLTELKAKYAECSKLVPIVSTAKIKNGAIELNDTLDANNVVFYEIY
;
A
#
# COMPACT_ATOMS: atom_id res chain seq x y z
N MET A 1 1.92 -15.41 2.72
CA MET A 1 0.74 -14.64 2.26
C MET A 1 -0.47 -15.55 2.40
N THR A 2 -1.46 -15.14 3.17
CA THR A 2 -2.74 -15.85 3.29
C THR A 2 -3.76 -15.08 2.45
N TYR A 3 -4.50 -15.76 1.58
CA TYR A 3 -5.44 -15.12 0.65
C TYR A 3 -6.80 -15.81 0.73
N ASN A 4 -7.85 -15.02 0.86
CA ASN A 4 -9.25 -15.50 0.90
C ASN A 4 -9.99 -14.95 -0.33
N PHE A 5 -10.09 -15.77 -1.38
CA PHE A 5 -10.71 -15.38 -2.64
C PHE A 5 -12.24 -15.49 -2.60
N LYS A 6 -12.93 -14.50 -3.18
CA LYS A 6 -14.37 -14.57 -3.48
C LYS A 6 -14.64 -13.82 -4.78
N ASN A 7 -15.54 -14.37 -5.62
CA ASN A 7 -15.94 -13.73 -6.89
C ASN A 7 -16.67 -12.40 -6.67
N ASP A 8 -17.40 -12.25 -5.57
CA ASP A 8 -18.09 -11.01 -5.19
C ASP A 8 -17.43 -10.42 -3.94
N VAL A 9 -16.64 -9.36 -4.14
CA VAL A 9 -16.02 -8.59 -3.06
C VAL A 9 -16.92 -7.41 -2.72
N ASP A 10 -17.50 -7.41 -1.51
CA ASP A 10 -18.23 -6.24 -0.98
C ASP A 10 -17.21 -5.29 -0.33
N TYR A 11 -16.78 -4.28 -1.09
CA TYR A 11 -15.78 -3.30 -0.66
C TYR A 11 -16.23 -2.44 0.53
N ASN A 12 -17.52 -2.44 0.88
CA ASN A 12 -18.04 -1.66 2.01
C ASN A 12 -17.98 -2.41 3.35
N ARG A 13 -17.60 -3.69 3.36
CA ARG A 13 -17.55 -4.50 4.58
C ARG A 13 -16.13 -4.70 5.04
N LYS A 14 -15.94 -4.49 6.34
CA LYS A 14 -14.69 -4.84 7.03
C LYS A 14 -14.66 -6.33 7.37
N MET A 15 -13.47 -6.91 7.33
CA MET A 15 -13.17 -8.27 7.72
C MET A 15 -12.37 -8.28 9.02
N ASN A 16 -12.82 -9.06 10.00
CA ASN A 16 -12.02 -9.34 11.20
C ASN A 16 -11.16 -10.57 10.93
N VAL A 17 -9.84 -10.41 11.04
CA VAL A 17 -8.85 -11.46 10.83
C VAL A 17 -8.13 -11.74 12.13
N SER A 18 -7.99 -13.03 12.44
CA SER A 18 -7.17 -13.50 13.56
C SER A 18 -6.12 -14.48 13.04
N LEU A 19 -4.86 -14.21 13.36
CA LEU A 19 -3.71 -15.00 12.97
C LEU A 19 -3.02 -15.52 14.23
N LYS A 20 -2.91 -16.84 14.34
CA LYS A 20 -2.15 -17.49 15.40
C LYS A 20 -0.86 -18.08 14.85
N ILE A 21 0.27 -17.50 15.24
CA ILE A 21 1.59 -17.83 14.73
C ILE A 21 2.37 -18.54 15.82
N LYS A 22 2.76 -19.79 15.61
CA LYS A 22 3.75 -20.45 16.47
C LYS A 22 5.10 -19.76 16.27
N ALA A 23 5.72 -19.31 17.34
CA ALA A 23 6.93 -18.50 17.27
C ALA A 23 8.03 -19.09 18.15
N PRO A 24 8.51 -20.31 17.82
CA PRO A 24 9.50 -21.03 18.63
C PRO A 24 10.88 -20.33 18.67
N GLN A 25 11.13 -19.37 17.79
CA GLN A 25 12.37 -18.60 17.73
C GLN A 25 12.49 -17.50 18.81
N PHE A 26 11.44 -17.27 19.60
CA PHE A 26 11.45 -16.25 20.65
C PHE A 26 11.36 -16.91 22.03
N ASP A 27 12.41 -16.71 22.83
CA ASP A 27 12.47 -17.20 24.22
C ASP A 27 11.90 -16.21 25.25
N LYS A 28 11.32 -15.09 24.76
CA LYS A 28 10.78 -14.00 25.58
C LYS A 28 9.26 -14.09 25.71
N GLU A 29 8.71 -13.45 26.73
CA GLU A 29 7.26 -13.43 26.98
C GLU A 29 6.50 -12.42 26.09
N GLU A 30 7.21 -11.45 25.51
CA GLU A 30 6.64 -10.34 24.73
C GLU A 30 7.54 -9.97 23.55
N VAL A 31 6.93 -9.73 22.39
CA VAL A 31 7.58 -9.31 21.14
C VAL A 31 7.09 -7.93 20.71
N THR A 32 7.93 -7.23 19.96
CA THR A 32 7.51 -6.02 19.24
C THR A 32 6.97 -6.44 17.88
N VAL A 33 5.80 -5.94 17.53
CA VAL A 33 5.14 -6.19 16.24
C VAL A 33 5.02 -4.89 15.49
N VAL A 34 5.64 -4.82 14.33
CA VAL A 34 5.48 -3.71 13.37
C VAL A 34 4.53 -4.19 12.28
N ARG A 35 3.43 -3.47 12.10
CA ARG A 35 2.38 -3.77 11.11
C ARG A 35 2.34 -2.70 10.04
N TYR A 36 2.32 -3.11 8.78
CA TYR A 36 2.06 -2.27 7.62
C TYR A 36 0.76 -2.72 6.96
N ILE A 37 -0.11 -1.77 6.63
CA ILE A 37 -1.35 -2.04 5.89
C ILE A 37 -1.19 -1.36 4.53
N VAL A 38 -1.22 -2.17 3.47
CA VAL A 38 -1.28 -1.71 2.08
C VAL A 38 -2.73 -1.69 1.66
N SER A 39 -3.19 -0.55 1.14
CA SER A 39 -4.54 -0.31 0.66
C SER A 39 -4.50 0.54 -0.61
N ASP A 40 -5.66 0.85 -1.20
CA ASP A 40 -5.72 1.78 -2.35
C ASP A 40 -5.19 3.18 -2.00
N ASN A 41 -5.18 3.56 -0.71
CA ASN A 41 -4.63 4.84 -0.24
C ASN A 41 -3.10 4.80 0.00
N CYS A 42 -2.42 3.74 -0.44
CA CYS A 42 -0.96 3.60 -0.29
C CYS A 42 -0.22 3.79 -1.63
N ASN A 43 -0.86 4.44 -2.58
CA ASN A 43 -0.30 4.85 -3.85
C ASN A 43 -0.69 6.32 -4.11
N PHE A 44 -0.26 6.86 -5.25
CA PHE A 44 -0.50 8.26 -5.62
C PHE A 44 -1.58 8.43 -6.70
N PHE A 45 -2.34 7.38 -7.02
CA PHE A 45 -3.17 7.33 -8.22
C PHE A 45 -4.31 8.36 -8.18
N ASP A 46 -4.98 8.52 -7.04
CA ASP A 46 -6.04 9.51 -6.87
C ASP A 46 -5.49 10.93 -7.04
N GLU A 47 -4.34 11.24 -6.44
CA GLU A 47 -3.67 12.52 -6.63
C GLU A 47 -3.25 12.75 -8.07
N PHE A 48 -2.77 11.70 -8.75
CA PHE A 48 -2.38 11.77 -10.14
C PHE A 48 -3.56 12.08 -11.07
N LEU A 49 -4.71 11.46 -10.85
CA LEU A 49 -5.92 11.78 -11.62
C LEU A 49 -6.35 13.24 -11.47
N GLU A 50 -6.21 13.82 -10.28
CA GLU A 50 -6.52 15.23 -10.03
C GLU A 50 -5.44 16.18 -10.56
N ASP A 51 -4.17 15.84 -10.40
CA ASP A 51 -3.05 16.64 -10.92
C ASP A 51 -3.08 16.67 -12.45
N ARG A 52 -3.40 15.57 -13.13
CA ARG A 52 -3.57 15.55 -14.58
C ARG A 52 -4.58 16.58 -15.07
N LYS A 53 -5.72 16.73 -14.36
CA LYS A 53 -6.71 17.77 -14.66
C LYS A 53 -6.15 19.17 -14.39
N THR A 54 -5.42 19.33 -13.29
CA THR A 54 -4.85 20.61 -12.86
C THR A 54 -3.79 21.13 -13.84
N TYR A 55 -2.93 20.25 -14.33
CA TYR A 55 -1.81 20.58 -15.22
C TYR A 55 -2.10 20.37 -16.71
N GLY A 56 -3.31 19.92 -17.06
CA GLY A 56 -3.70 19.67 -18.44
C GLY A 56 -2.96 18.50 -19.11
N ILE A 57 -2.59 17.47 -18.33
CA ILE A 57 -1.90 16.27 -18.83
C ILE A 57 -2.95 15.28 -19.35
N THR A 58 -3.25 15.41 -20.64
CA THR A 58 -4.24 14.60 -21.37
C THR A 58 -3.67 13.28 -21.86
N ASP A 59 -4.52 12.36 -22.33
CA ASP A 59 -4.11 11.00 -22.72
C ASP A 59 -3.08 10.98 -23.86
N ASP A 60 -3.07 11.98 -24.73
CA ASP A 60 -2.10 12.15 -25.82
C ASP A 60 -0.67 12.49 -25.34
N CYS A 61 -0.51 12.85 -24.06
CA CYS A 61 0.80 12.98 -23.44
C CYS A 61 1.46 11.61 -23.18
N PHE A 62 0.72 10.51 -23.27
CA PHE A 62 1.19 9.16 -22.98
C PHE A 62 1.36 8.33 -24.26
N SER A 63 2.48 7.60 -24.36
CA SER A 63 2.70 6.63 -25.45
C SER A 63 2.22 5.22 -25.11
N TRP A 64 1.92 4.97 -23.83
CA TRP A 64 1.29 3.75 -23.33
C TRP A 64 0.03 4.11 -22.53
N SER A 65 -0.37 3.27 -21.58
CA SER A 65 -1.49 3.51 -20.70
C SER A 65 -1.21 4.67 -19.72
N PRO A 66 -2.12 5.66 -19.59
CA PRO A 66 -2.07 6.64 -18.51
C PRO A 66 -2.14 6.00 -17.12
N ASP A 67 -2.66 4.77 -17.01
CA ASP A 67 -2.78 4.04 -15.74
C ASP A 67 -1.53 3.20 -15.41
N ASP A 68 -0.47 3.30 -16.23
CA ASP A 68 0.79 2.64 -15.96
C ASP A 68 1.51 3.32 -14.77
N PRO A 69 1.86 2.57 -13.70
CA PRO A 69 2.56 3.13 -12.55
C PRO A 69 3.95 3.69 -12.89
N SER A 70 4.53 3.31 -14.03
CA SER A 70 5.84 3.79 -14.51
C SER A 70 5.76 5.16 -15.19
N VAL A 71 5.09 6.12 -14.55
CA VAL A 71 4.93 7.51 -15.06
C VAL A 71 6.28 8.23 -15.24
N ASP A 72 7.32 7.80 -14.52
CA ASP A 72 8.68 8.32 -14.66
C ASP A 72 9.43 7.78 -15.88
N ASP A 73 8.89 6.76 -16.55
CA ASP A 73 9.45 6.20 -17.77
C ASP A 73 9.05 7.08 -18.98
N PRO A 74 10.02 7.58 -19.78
CA PRO A 74 9.73 8.35 -20.99
C PRO A 74 8.96 7.55 -22.06
N THR A 75 8.90 6.22 -21.94
CA THR A 75 8.08 5.33 -22.78
C THR A 75 6.61 5.27 -22.33
N THR A 76 6.29 5.81 -21.16
CA THR A 76 4.93 5.94 -20.64
C THR A 76 4.47 7.39 -20.78
N LEU A 77 5.15 8.35 -20.13
CA LEU A 77 4.87 9.79 -20.26
C LEU A 77 5.79 10.40 -21.33
N ALA A 78 5.30 10.45 -22.57
CA ALA A 78 6.07 10.82 -23.75
C ALA A 78 6.20 12.34 -23.94
N ASP A 79 5.23 13.13 -23.47
CA ASP A 79 5.26 14.58 -23.58
C ASP A 79 6.33 15.19 -22.66
N GLU A 80 7.15 16.09 -23.22
CA GLU A 80 8.29 16.66 -22.51
C GLU A 80 7.89 17.67 -21.44
N ASN A 81 6.84 18.46 -21.68
CA ASN A 81 6.36 19.43 -20.70
C ASN A 81 5.71 18.71 -19.52
N ALA A 82 4.89 17.71 -19.78
CA ALA A 82 4.27 16.88 -18.75
C ALA A 82 5.32 16.15 -17.90
N ARG A 83 6.38 15.60 -18.53
CA ARG A 83 7.52 15.04 -17.78
C ARG A 83 8.22 16.05 -16.92
N GLN A 84 8.43 17.26 -17.42
CA GLN A 84 9.09 18.30 -16.65
C GLN A 84 8.28 18.63 -15.39
N ILE A 85 6.96 18.82 -15.52
CA ILE A 85 6.03 19.02 -14.41
C ILE A 85 6.13 17.84 -13.42
N TYR A 86 6.08 16.60 -13.91
CA TYR A 86 6.22 15.42 -13.08
C TYR A 86 7.51 15.45 -12.25
N LEU A 87 8.66 15.68 -12.90
CA LEU A 87 9.97 15.66 -12.25
C LEU A 87 10.15 16.79 -11.23
N THR A 88 9.61 17.97 -11.48
CA THR A 88 9.83 19.15 -10.62
C THR A 88 8.78 19.34 -9.54
N GLU A 89 7.53 18.97 -9.81
CA GLU A 89 6.40 19.30 -8.93
C GLU A 89 5.75 18.06 -8.30
N LEU A 90 5.64 16.96 -9.04
CA LEU A 90 4.76 15.84 -8.65
C LEU A 90 5.52 14.66 -8.03
N LYS A 91 6.74 14.37 -8.50
CA LYS A 91 7.50 13.17 -8.09
C LYS A 91 7.70 13.06 -6.58
N ALA A 92 8.08 14.16 -5.93
CA ALA A 92 8.28 14.18 -4.48
C ALA A 92 6.94 14.01 -3.73
N LYS A 93 5.88 14.67 -4.20
CA LYS A 93 4.52 14.53 -3.65
C LYS A 93 4.05 13.07 -3.72
N TYR A 94 4.19 12.43 -4.87
CA TYR A 94 3.76 11.04 -5.10
C TYR A 94 4.54 10.02 -4.28
N ALA A 95 5.83 10.26 -4.06
CA ALA A 95 6.64 9.45 -3.16
C ALA A 95 6.11 9.50 -1.72
N GLU A 96 5.69 10.68 -1.25
CA GLU A 96 5.08 10.82 0.09
C GLU A 96 3.68 10.19 0.18
N CYS A 97 2.84 10.33 -0.85
CA CYS A 97 1.53 9.64 -0.92
C CYS A 97 1.69 8.10 -0.82
N SER A 98 2.76 7.57 -1.40
CA SER A 98 3.02 6.12 -1.44
C SER A 98 3.71 5.57 -0.20
N LYS A 99 3.97 6.41 0.81
CA LYS A 99 4.73 6.02 1.99
C LYS A 99 3.89 5.18 2.94
N LEU A 100 4.32 3.95 3.19
CA LEU A 100 3.70 3.09 4.21
C LEU A 100 4.07 3.57 5.61
N VAL A 101 3.05 3.85 6.43
CA VAL A 101 3.24 4.23 7.84
C VAL A 101 3.19 2.98 8.71
N PRO A 102 4.28 2.63 9.42
CA PRO A 102 4.28 1.49 10.32
C PRO A 102 3.41 1.75 11.55
N ILE A 103 2.68 0.73 11.98
CA ILE A 103 1.97 0.69 13.25
C ILE A 103 2.74 -0.24 14.19
N VAL A 104 3.35 0.33 15.22
CA VAL A 104 4.14 -0.44 16.20
C VAL A 104 3.26 -0.82 17.39
N SER A 105 3.35 -2.05 17.83
CA SER A 105 2.63 -2.60 18.98
C SER A 105 3.47 -3.68 19.67
N THR A 106 2.99 -4.18 20.80
CA THR A 106 3.58 -5.37 21.44
C THR A 106 2.57 -6.51 21.52
N ALA A 107 3.06 -7.74 21.47
CA ALA A 107 2.23 -8.92 21.58
C ALA A 107 2.86 -9.93 22.54
N LYS A 108 2.03 -10.53 23.40
CA LYS A 108 2.46 -11.57 24.34
C LYS A 108 2.54 -12.92 23.65
N ILE A 109 3.59 -13.67 23.95
CA ILE A 109 3.72 -15.07 23.56
C ILE A 109 3.03 -15.91 24.62
N LYS A 110 1.94 -16.60 24.23
CA LYS A 110 1.19 -17.52 25.10
C LYS A 110 1.25 -18.92 24.52
N ASN A 111 1.72 -19.88 25.30
CA ASN A 111 1.88 -21.27 24.88
C ASN A 111 2.70 -21.40 23.57
N GLY A 112 3.79 -20.63 23.45
CA GLY A 112 4.66 -20.63 22.28
C GLY A 112 4.05 -20.03 21.00
N ALA A 113 2.94 -19.30 21.11
CA ALA A 113 2.28 -18.66 19.97
C ALA A 113 1.94 -17.19 20.23
N ILE A 114 1.97 -16.42 19.16
CA ILE A 114 1.53 -15.02 19.08
C ILE A 114 0.15 -15.02 18.43
N GLU A 115 -0.74 -14.17 18.92
CA GLU A 115 -2.05 -13.93 18.32
C GLU A 115 -2.11 -12.48 17.84
N LEU A 116 -2.39 -12.30 16.54
CA LEU A 116 -2.52 -11.01 15.88
C LEU A 116 -3.96 -10.87 15.40
N ASN A 117 -4.58 -9.72 15.68
CA ASN A 117 -5.97 -9.46 15.38
C ASN A 117 -6.11 -8.13 14.65
N ASP A 118 -6.85 -8.16 13.54
CA ASP A 118 -6.98 -7.02 12.64
C ASP A 118 -8.41 -6.86 12.14
N THR A 119 -8.79 -5.62 11.89
CA THR A 119 -10.02 -5.27 11.18
C THR A 119 -9.59 -4.58 9.89
N LEU A 120 -9.85 -5.23 8.77
CA LEU A 120 -9.31 -4.88 7.45
C LEU A 120 -10.43 -4.52 6.49
N ASP A 121 -10.19 -3.56 5.60
CA ASP A 121 -11.04 -3.34 4.44
C ASP A 121 -10.78 -4.43 3.38
N ALA A 122 -11.70 -4.58 2.42
CA ALA A 122 -11.79 -5.79 1.59
C ALA A 122 -10.55 -6.10 0.74
N ASN A 123 -9.79 -5.08 0.36
CA ASN A 123 -8.57 -5.15 -0.46
C ASN A 123 -7.29 -4.89 0.33
N ASN A 124 -7.35 -4.78 1.65
CA ASN A 124 -6.15 -4.54 2.45
C ASN A 124 -5.22 -5.76 2.42
N VAL A 125 -3.93 -5.49 2.30
CA VAL A 125 -2.86 -6.46 2.51
C VAL A 125 -2.09 -6.05 3.76
N VAL A 126 -1.86 -6.99 4.67
CA VAL A 126 -1.11 -6.73 5.90
C VAL A 126 0.24 -7.42 5.86
N PHE A 127 1.28 -6.68 6.20
CA PHE A 127 2.63 -7.18 6.40
C PHE A 127 3.05 -6.96 7.86
N TYR A 128 3.63 -7.99 8.48
CA TYR A 128 4.13 -7.91 9.86
C TYR A 128 5.61 -8.19 9.90
N GLU A 129 6.31 -7.41 10.71
CA GLU A 129 7.64 -7.70 11.21
C GLU A 129 7.53 -7.96 12.71
N ILE A 130 8.16 -9.04 13.19
CA ILE A 130 8.06 -9.46 14.59
C ILE A 130 9.49 -9.60 15.13
N TYR A 131 9.77 -8.87 16.21
CA TYR A 131 11.09 -8.76 16.84
C TYR A 131 11.06 -9.22 18.28
#